data_AF-A0A1E5A9F9-F1
#
_entry.id   AF-A0A1E5A9F9-F1
#
_cell.length_a   1.000
_cell.length_b   1.000
_cell.length_c   1.000
_cell.angle_alpha   90.00
_cell.angle_beta   90.00
_cell.angle_gamma   90.00
#
_symmetry.space_group_name_H-M   'P 1'
#
loop_
_entity.id
_entity.type
_entity.pdbx_description
1 polymer ?
#
loop_
_entity_poly.entity_id
_entity_poly.type
_entity_poly.pdbx_seq_one_letter_code
_entity_poly.pdbx_strand_id
1 'polypeptide(L)'
;MSESGLYGLIFRSKTKSAKRFKKWITNQVLPLIRVQGYYTTKRLEIPNFVIRFNDNWDRVASGYFSVLSELFIRLYGRFEQLGYTLPSKALDGKDIRPDISVSLLFDSYLKEKFPQYKKEFKTYSHRLPNGKEVEVKQYSNHLLPIFINFIDNYWLPEHAYDYFKKRDKKALEYLPKLKKLQVR
;
A
#
# COMPACT_ATOMS: atom_id res chain seq x y z
N MET A 1 -39.26 -3.64 -13.62
CA MET A 1 -38.93 -4.33 -12.35
C MET A 1 -37.74 -3.60 -11.74
N SER A 2 -37.87 -3.10 -10.51
CA SER A 2 -36.74 -2.47 -9.81
C SER A 2 -35.79 -3.52 -9.23
N GLU A 3 -34.56 -3.13 -8.95
CA GLU A 3 -33.57 -4.01 -8.32
C GLU A 3 -34.05 -4.53 -6.94
N SER A 4 -34.67 -3.64 -6.15
CA SER A 4 -35.34 -4.01 -4.89
C SER A 4 -36.44 -5.06 -5.10
N GLY A 5 -37.24 -4.92 -6.16
CA GLY A 5 -38.28 -5.90 -6.51
C GLY A 5 -37.69 -7.27 -6.88
N LEU A 6 -36.59 -7.29 -7.63
CA LEU A 6 -35.87 -8.52 -7.98
C LEU A 6 -35.35 -9.24 -6.73
N TYR A 7 -34.66 -8.54 -5.83
CA TYR A 7 -34.19 -9.15 -4.58
C TYR A 7 -35.34 -9.62 -3.68
N GLY A 8 -36.44 -8.85 -3.63
CA GLY A 8 -37.66 -9.25 -2.93
C GLY A 8 -38.21 -10.59 -3.44
N LEU A 9 -38.24 -10.80 -4.75
CA LEU A 9 -38.65 -12.06 -5.38
C LEU A 9 -37.67 -13.20 -5.04
N ILE A 10 -36.37 -12.96 -5.15
CA ILE A 10 -35.33 -13.95 -4.83
C ILE A 10 -35.44 -14.38 -3.36
N PHE A 11 -35.66 -13.44 -2.43
CA PHE A 11 -35.72 -13.73 -0.99
C PHE A 11 -36.99 -14.48 -0.57
N ARG A 12 -38.07 -14.37 -1.35
CA ARG A 12 -39.33 -15.11 -1.16
C ARG A 12 -39.32 -16.48 -1.85
N SER A 13 -38.47 -16.67 -2.87
CA SER A 13 -38.41 -17.90 -3.64
C SER A 13 -37.98 -19.10 -2.79
N LYS A 14 -38.66 -20.25 -2.99
CA LYS A 14 -38.38 -21.50 -2.26
C LYS A 14 -37.34 -22.40 -2.96
N THR A 15 -36.81 -21.99 -4.11
CA THR A 15 -35.83 -22.78 -4.88
C THR A 15 -34.51 -22.96 -4.12
N LYS A 16 -33.77 -24.04 -4.41
CA LYS A 16 -32.47 -24.31 -3.78
C LYS A 16 -31.45 -23.19 -4.05
N SER A 17 -31.44 -22.62 -5.25
CA SER A 17 -30.56 -21.50 -5.63
C SER A 17 -30.86 -20.23 -4.82
N ALA A 18 -32.13 -19.86 -4.71
CA ALA A 18 -32.57 -18.70 -3.93
C ALA A 18 -32.22 -18.83 -2.44
N LYS A 19 -32.44 -20.01 -1.85
CA LYS A 19 -32.05 -20.28 -0.45
C LYS A 19 -30.54 -20.15 -0.24
N ARG A 20 -29.71 -20.66 -1.17
CA ARG A 20 -28.25 -20.51 -1.11
C ARG A 20 -27.82 -19.04 -1.19
N PHE A 21 -28.41 -18.28 -2.13
CA PHE A 21 -28.12 -16.85 -2.28
C PHE A 21 -28.49 -16.06 -1.02
N LYS A 22 -29.70 -16.29 -0.47
CA LYS A 22 -30.14 -15.65 0.78
C LYS A 22 -29.19 -15.97 1.94
N LYS A 23 -28.77 -17.22 2.09
CA LYS A 23 -27.82 -17.64 3.14
C LYS A 23 -26.46 -16.98 2.96
N TRP A 24 -25.96 -16.88 1.73
CA TRP A 24 -24.71 -16.20 1.42
C TRP A 24 -24.78 -14.70 1.74
N ILE A 25 -25.85 -14.01 1.34
CA ILE A 25 -26.04 -12.59 1.66
C ILE A 25 -26.09 -12.35 3.18
N THR A 26 -26.90 -13.14 3.89
CA THR A 26 -27.15 -12.93 5.33
C THR A 26 -25.99 -13.36 6.23
N ASN A 27 -25.23 -14.39 5.84
CA ASN A 27 -24.15 -14.92 6.68
C ASN A 27 -22.77 -14.40 6.30
N GLN A 28 -22.57 -13.85 5.09
CA GLN A 28 -21.27 -13.36 4.64
C GLN A 28 -21.34 -11.88 4.26
N VAL A 29 -22.18 -11.52 3.30
CA VAL A 29 -22.19 -10.17 2.70
C VAL A 29 -22.57 -9.08 3.71
N LEU A 30 -23.74 -9.19 4.32
CA LEU A 30 -24.24 -8.17 5.24
C LEU A 30 -23.41 -8.04 6.53
N PRO A 31 -22.94 -9.14 7.16
CA PRO A 31 -22.01 -9.03 8.28
C PRO A 31 -20.71 -8.30 7.91
N LEU A 32 -20.12 -8.60 6.75
CA LEU A 32 -18.91 -7.93 6.29
C LEU A 32 -19.15 -6.45 6.02
N ILE A 33 -20.24 -6.08 5.33
CA ILE A 33 -20.61 -4.66 5.13
C ILE A 33 -20.81 -3.95 6.48
N ARG A 34 -21.44 -4.60 7.46
CA ARG A 34 -21.69 -4.00 8.77
C ARG A 34 -20.40 -3.69 9.53
N VAL A 35 -19.41 -4.59 9.45
CA VAL A 35 -18.14 -4.45 10.17
C VAL A 35 -17.15 -3.59 9.41
N GLN A 36 -17.06 -3.75 8.09
CA GLN A 36 -16.00 -3.18 7.25
C GLN A 36 -16.48 -2.01 6.38
N GLY A 37 -17.80 -1.81 6.24
CA GLY A 37 -18.41 -0.79 5.38
C GLY A 37 -18.58 -1.20 3.91
N TYR A 38 -18.10 -2.37 3.49
CA TYR A 38 -18.19 -2.86 2.10
C TYR A 38 -18.14 -4.39 2.00
N TYR A 39 -18.49 -4.93 0.82
CA TYR A 39 -18.30 -6.34 0.45
C TYR A 39 -17.76 -6.44 -0.97
N THR A 40 -16.66 -7.17 -1.18
CA THR A 40 -16.01 -7.32 -2.49
C THR A 40 -15.81 -8.80 -2.83
N THR A 41 -16.15 -9.21 -4.06
CA THR A 41 -16.21 -10.63 -4.46
C THR A 41 -15.04 -11.11 -5.31
N LYS A 42 -14.20 -10.22 -5.85
CA LYS A 42 -12.90 -10.51 -6.53
C LYS A 42 -12.29 -9.34 -7.33
N ARG A 43 -12.80 -8.10 -7.25
CA ARG A 43 -12.36 -7.00 -8.14
C ARG A 43 -12.04 -5.65 -7.49
N LEU A 44 -11.69 -5.68 -6.20
CA LEU A 44 -10.90 -4.66 -5.50
C LEU A 44 -10.16 -5.42 -4.39
N GLU A 45 -9.13 -6.19 -4.75
CA GLU A 45 -8.16 -6.57 -3.71
C GLU A 45 -7.49 -5.28 -3.28
N ILE A 46 -7.73 -4.86 -2.03
CA ILE A 46 -6.99 -3.75 -1.44
C ILE A 46 -5.51 -4.07 -1.64
N PRO A 47 -4.73 -3.19 -2.31
CA PRO A 47 -3.33 -3.49 -2.58
C PRO A 47 -2.60 -3.83 -1.28
N ASN A 48 -1.70 -4.80 -1.34
CA ASN A 48 -0.86 -5.19 -0.20
C ASN A 48 -0.10 -3.99 0.40
N PHE A 49 0.13 -2.94 -0.40
CA PHE A 49 0.69 -1.68 0.06
C PHE A 49 -0.21 -0.98 1.09
N VAL A 50 -1.50 -0.85 0.79
CA VAL A 50 -2.51 -0.22 1.65
C VAL A 50 -2.77 -1.06 2.90
N ILE A 51 -2.90 -2.39 2.74
CA ILE A 51 -3.07 -3.32 3.88
C ILE A 51 -1.93 -3.14 4.88
N ARG A 52 -0.67 -3.21 4.41
CA ARG A 52 0.50 -3.06 5.28
C ARG A 52 0.59 -1.69 5.93
N PHE A 53 0.21 -0.63 5.22
CA PHE A 53 0.18 0.69 5.81
C PHE A 53 -0.81 0.75 6.98
N ASN A 54 -2.04 0.30 6.77
CA ASN A 54 -3.08 0.29 7.81
C ASN A 54 -2.71 -0.61 9.00
N ASP A 55 -2.21 -1.82 8.75
CA ASP A 55 -1.83 -2.78 9.80
C ASP A 55 -0.66 -2.31 10.68
N ASN A 56 0.06 -1.26 10.25
CA ASN A 56 1.25 -0.74 10.93
C ASN A 56 1.17 0.74 11.28
N TRP A 57 0.02 1.39 11.07
CA TRP A 57 -0.16 2.83 11.27
C TRP A 57 0.19 3.28 12.70
N ASP A 58 -0.19 2.49 13.69
CA ASP A 58 -0.03 2.77 15.12
C ASP A 58 1.19 2.08 15.75
N ARG A 59 2.03 1.42 14.94
CA ARG A 59 3.18 0.62 15.42
C ARG A 59 4.50 1.40 15.46
N VAL A 60 4.55 2.57 14.83
CA VAL A 60 5.73 3.44 14.83
C VAL A 60 5.73 4.29 16.11
N ALA A 61 6.89 4.42 16.75
CA ALA A 61 7.01 5.18 17.97
C ALA A 61 6.81 6.68 17.71
N SER A 62 6.25 7.40 18.69
CA SER A 62 6.13 8.86 18.60
C SER A 62 7.50 9.51 18.35
N GLY A 63 7.55 10.47 17.41
CA GLY A 63 8.79 11.11 16.97
C GLY A 63 9.58 10.34 15.91
N TYR A 64 9.02 9.28 15.35
CA TYR A 64 9.63 8.49 14.27
C TYR A 64 8.67 8.32 13.08
N PHE A 65 9.24 8.04 11.91
CA PHE A 65 8.51 7.62 10.70
C PHE A 65 9.06 6.29 10.19
N SER A 66 8.24 5.56 9.44
CA SER A 66 8.69 4.38 8.69
C SER A 66 8.79 4.71 7.20
N VAL A 67 9.66 4.00 6.49
CA VAL A 67 9.73 4.13 5.02
C VAL A 67 8.38 3.82 4.38
N LEU A 68 7.62 2.86 4.91
CA LEU A 68 6.30 2.51 4.39
C LEU A 68 5.28 3.65 4.56
N SER A 69 5.23 4.29 5.73
CA SER A 69 4.29 5.39 6.00
C SER A 69 4.55 6.58 5.06
N GLU A 70 5.82 6.90 4.83
CA GLU A 70 6.17 7.99 3.92
C GLU A 70 5.95 7.62 2.44
N LEU A 71 6.26 6.40 2.03
CA LEU A 71 5.99 5.96 0.66
C LEU A 71 4.50 5.81 0.36
N PHE A 72 3.66 5.58 1.36
CA PHE A 72 2.21 5.63 1.19
C PHE A 72 1.78 7.00 0.66
N ILE A 73 2.30 8.08 1.24
CA ILE A 73 1.98 9.45 0.84
C ILE A 73 2.72 9.83 -0.46
N ARG A 74 4.03 9.58 -0.49
CA ARG A 74 4.96 10.12 -1.52
C ARG A 74 5.06 9.31 -2.79
N LEU A 75 4.52 8.10 -2.80
CA LEU A 75 4.54 7.22 -3.95
C LEU A 75 3.15 6.69 -4.26
N TYR A 76 2.56 5.91 -3.34
CA TYR A 76 1.27 5.27 -3.58
C TYR A 76 0.16 6.29 -3.83
N GLY A 77 -0.01 7.26 -2.92
CA GLY A 77 -1.04 8.31 -3.04
C GLY A 77 -0.90 9.13 -4.33
N ARG A 78 0.32 9.36 -4.81
CA ARG A 78 0.56 10.10 -6.06
C ARG A 78 0.25 9.28 -7.30
N PHE A 79 0.52 7.97 -7.29
CA PHE A 79 0.04 7.08 -8.35
C PHE A 79 -1.49 7.04 -8.38
N GLU A 80 -2.14 6.94 -7.22
CA GLU A 80 -3.61 6.93 -7.12
C GLU A 80 -4.22 8.25 -7.63
N GLN A 81 -3.63 9.40 -7.30
CA GLN A 81 -4.03 10.70 -7.85
C GLN A 81 -3.95 10.76 -9.38
N LEU A 82 -3.06 9.98 -9.99
CA LEU A 82 -2.93 9.83 -11.44
C LEU A 82 -3.84 8.74 -12.01
N GLY A 83 -4.73 8.15 -11.20
CA GLY A 83 -5.64 7.07 -11.60
C GLY A 83 -4.94 5.72 -11.73
N TYR A 84 -3.84 5.51 -11.01
CA TYR A 84 -3.06 4.28 -11.08
C TYR A 84 -2.88 3.61 -9.72
N THR A 85 -3.39 2.39 -9.61
CA THR A 85 -3.21 1.56 -8.42
C THR A 85 -2.04 0.61 -8.60
N LEU A 86 -1.07 0.67 -7.70
CA LEU A 86 0.04 -0.29 -7.67
C LEU A 86 -0.49 -1.71 -7.39
N PRO A 87 -0.10 -2.72 -8.18
CA PRO A 87 -0.56 -4.08 -7.96
C PRO A 87 0.07 -4.69 -6.71
N SER A 88 -0.61 -5.65 -6.09
CA SER A 88 -0.05 -6.42 -4.95
C SER A 88 1.14 -7.28 -5.36
N LYS A 89 1.12 -7.83 -6.58
CA LYS A 89 2.13 -8.72 -7.14
C LYS A 89 2.82 -8.08 -8.33
N ALA A 90 4.12 -8.30 -8.44
CA ALA A 90 4.95 -7.95 -9.56
C ALA A 90 4.87 -9.00 -10.68
N LEU A 91 5.46 -8.71 -11.84
CA LEU A 91 5.55 -9.61 -13.00
C LEU A 91 6.21 -10.96 -12.68
N ASP A 92 7.07 -11.00 -11.66
CA ASP A 92 7.75 -12.21 -11.17
C ASP A 92 6.95 -12.97 -10.09
N GLY A 93 5.71 -12.56 -9.81
CA GLY A 93 4.84 -13.15 -8.79
C GLY A 93 5.19 -12.78 -7.35
N LYS A 94 6.28 -12.04 -7.11
CA LYS A 94 6.64 -11.53 -5.78
C LYS A 94 5.81 -10.30 -5.43
N ASP A 95 5.76 -9.93 -4.15
CA ASP A 95 5.06 -8.71 -3.75
C ASP A 95 5.77 -7.46 -4.28
N ILE A 96 4.99 -6.44 -4.66
CA ILE A 96 5.51 -5.08 -4.87
C ILE A 96 5.88 -4.50 -3.48
N ARG A 97 7.18 -4.27 -3.27
CA ARG A 97 7.79 -3.81 -2.01
C ARG A 97 8.84 -2.71 -2.26
N PRO A 98 8.46 -1.52 -2.78
CA PRO A 98 9.43 -0.46 -3.04
C PRO A 98 10.05 0.05 -1.73
N ASP A 99 9.35 -0.10 -0.60
CA ASP A 99 9.83 0.21 0.75
C ASP A 99 11.11 -0.53 1.12
N ILE A 100 11.31 -1.78 0.65
CA ILE A 100 12.55 -2.52 0.88
C ILE A 100 13.71 -1.89 0.10
N SER A 101 13.49 -1.58 -1.19
CA SER A 101 14.49 -0.93 -2.03
C SER A 101 14.88 0.44 -1.48
N VAL A 102 13.88 1.23 -1.11
CA VAL A 102 14.06 2.57 -0.53
C VAL A 102 14.81 2.52 0.79
N SER A 103 14.44 1.60 1.70
CA SER A 103 15.12 1.49 3.00
C SER A 103 16.61 1.16 2.84
N LEU A 104 16.95 0.23 1.94
CA LEU A 104 18.34 -0.16 1.70
C LEU A 104 19.17 0.99 1.10
N LEU A 105 18.59 1.70 0.13
CA LEU A 105 19.27 2.82 -0.52
C LEU A 105 19.36 4.05 0.40
N PHE A 106 18.36 4.30 1.23
CA PHE A 106 18.40 5.39 2.21
C PHE A 106 19.46 5.16 3.28
N ASP A 107 19.63 3.93 3.76
CA ASP A 107 20.72 3.57 4.68
C ASP A 107 22.10 3.86 4.07
N SER A 108 22.30 3.52 2.80
CA SER A 108 23.55 3.80 2.07
C SER A 108 23.74 5.31 1.89
N TYR A 109 22.68 6.02 1.54
CA TYR A 109 22.67 7.47 1.35
C TYR A 109 23.03 8.22 2.64
N LEU A 110 22.46 7.82 3.79
CA LEU A 110 22.83 8.39 5.09
C LEU A 110 24.30 8.10 5.42
N LYS A 111 24.79 6.88 5.20
CA LYS A 111 26.21 6.56 5.47
C LYS A 111 27.19 7.41 4.66
N GLU A 112 26.84 7.72 3.42
CA GLU A 112 27.71 8.48 2.50
C GLU A 112 27.60 9.99 2.71
N LYS A 113 26.37 10.53 2.73
CA LYS A 113 26.11 11.97 2.70
C LYS A 113 25.88 12.58 4.08
N PHE A 114 25.40 11.78 5.04
CA PHE A 114 25.02 12.22 6.39
C PHE A 114 25.53 11.26 7.46
N PRO A 115 26.84 10.96 7.51
CA PRO A 115 27.41 9.92 8.37
C PRO A 115 27.10 10.12 9.86
N GLN A 116 26.82 11.35 10.29
CA GLN A 116 26.39 11.68 11.65
C GLN A 116 25.03 11.04 12.01
N TYR A 117 24.13 10.86 11.03
CA TYR A 117 22.78 10.34 11.23
C TYR A 117 22.64 8.84 10.92
N LYS A 118 23.71 8.16 10.53
CA LYS A 118 23.69 6.76 10.06
C LYS A 118 23.16 5.73 11.08
N LYS A 119 23.08 6.09 12.36
CA LYS A 119 22.58 5.25 13.45
C LYS A 119 21.27 5.77 14.07
N GLU A 120 20.68 6.81 13.50
CA GLU A 120 19.49 7.45 14.06
C GLU A 120 18.21 6.77 13.58
N PHE A 121 18.12 5.48 13.92
CA PHE A 121 16.95 4.67 13.73
C PHE A 121 16.70 3.81 14.98
N LYS A 122 15.45 3.43 15.17
CA LYS A 122 15.04 2.33 16.04
C LYS A 122 14.44 1.23 15.16
N THR A 123 14.10 0.09 15.74
CA THR A 123 13.26 -0.91 15.07
C THR A 123 11.87 -0.91 15.67
N TYR A 124 10.92 -1.46 14.92
CA TYR A 124 9.59 -1.82 15.41
C TYR A 124 9.15 -3.15 14.79
N SER A 125 8.27 -3.85 15.49
CA SER A 125 7.64 -5.07 14.97
C SER A 125 6.65 -4.70 13.86
N HIS A 126 6.96 -5.07 12.63
CA HIS A 126 6.12 -4.84 11.45
C HIS A 126 5.29 -6.07 11.12
N ARG A 127 3.96 -5.89 11.06
CA ARG A 127 3.01 -6.95 10.71
C ARG A 127 2.87 -7.08 9.21
N LEU A 128 3.07 -8.29 8.71
CA LEU A 128 2.86 -8.69 7.32
C LEU A 128 1.42 -9.18 7.11
N PRO A 129 0.88 -9.16 5.86
CA PRO A 129 -0.49 -9.59 5.57
C PRO A 129 -0.78 -11.06 5.94
N ASN A 130 0.25 -11.90 6.04
CA ASN A 130 0.11 -13.30 6.48
C ASN A 130 0.14 -13.47 8.01
N GLY A 131 0.11 -12.37 8.76
CA GLY A 131 0.16 -12.35 10.23
C GLY A 131 1.56 -12.49 10.83
N LYS A 132 2.60 -12.75 10.03
CA LYS A 132 3.98 -12.78 10.54
C LYS A 132 4.45 -11.38 10.92
N GLU A 133 5.31 -11.32 11.92
CA GLU A 133 5.96 -10.10 12.36
C GLU A 133 7.44 -10.12 12.03
N VAL A 134 7.99 -8.97 11.61
CA VAL A 134 9.40 -8.79 11.29
C VAL A 134 9.91 -7.47 11.84
N GLU A 135 11.13 -7.45 12.38
CA GLU A 135 11.75 -6.20 12.84
C GLU A 135 12.19 -5.35 11.64
N VAL A 136 11.70 -4.11 11.57
CA VAL A 136 12.08 -3.16 10.51
C VAL A 136 12.43 -1.81 11.11
N LYS A 137 13.20 -1.01 10.37
CA LYS A 137 13.65 0.30 10.82
C LYS A 137 12.52 1.35 10.81
N GLN A 138 12.59 2.22 11.81
CA GLN A 138 11.91 3.50 11.90
C GLN A 138 12.96 4.59 12.16
N TYR A 139 12.83 5.74 11.52
CA TYR A 139 13.82 6.82 11.54
C TYR A 139 13.26 8.01 12.31
N SER A 140 14.11 8.78 12.97
CA SER A 140 13.64 9.96 13.71
C SER A 140 13.04 11.00 12.77
N ASN A 141 11.95 11.66 13.17
CA ASN A 141 11.25 12.65 12.35
C ASN A 141 12.11 13.83 11.91
N HIS A 142 13.18 14.15 12.62
CA HIS A 142 14.08 15.22 12.19
C HIS A 142 14.86 14.84 10.90
N LEU A 143 14.95 13.55 10.55
CA LEU A 143 15.50 13.08 9.28
C LEU A 143 14.49 13.14 8.12
N LEU A 144 13.24 13.50 8.40
CA LEU A 144 12.18 13.51 7.39
C LEU A 144 12.50 14.44 6.20
N PRO A 145 13.01 15.68 6.38
CA PRO A 145 13.41 16.52 5.25
C PRO A 145 14.49 15.88 4.37
N ILE A 146 15.45 15.18 4.98
CA ILE A 146 16.52 14.45 4.26
C ILE A 146 15.91 13.28 3.50
N PHE A 147 15.00 12.53 4.12
CA PHE A 147 14.31 11.42 3.46
C PHE A 147 13.45 11.88 2.27
N ILE A 148 12.73 13.00 2.41
CA ILE A 148 11.94 13.60 1.32
C ILE A 148 12.86 13.96 0.14
N ASN A 149 13.95 14.68 0.43
CA ASN A 149 14.92 15.06 -0.59
C ASN A 149 15.52 13.82 -1.28
N PHE A 150 15.84 12.79 -0.51
CA PHE A 150 16.32 11.51 -1.02
C PHE A 150 15.30 10.84 -1.95
N ILE A 151 14.02 10.79 -1.59
CA ILE A 151 12.99 10.22 -2.47
C ILE A 151 12.89 11.02 -3.76
N ASP A 152 12.78 12.34 -3.65
CA ASP A 152 12.45 13.19 -4.78
C ASP A 152 13.62 13.39 -5.76
N ASN A 153 14.84 13.48 -5.24
CA ASN A 153 16.02 13.84 -6.03
C ASN A 153 16.99 12.68 -6.28
N TYR A 154 16.85 11.56 -5.58
CA TYR A 154 17.75 10.42 -5.72
C TYR A 154 17.00 9.13 -6.09
N TRP A 155 16.11 8.63 -5.23
CA TRP A 155 15.45 7.34 -5.47
C TRP A 155 14.48 7.38 -6.66
N LEU A 156 13.58 8.36 -6.72
CA LEU A 156 12.59 8.46 -7.79
C LEU A 156 13.25 8.75 -9.15
N PRO A 157 14.26 9.63 -9.27
CA PRO A 157 14.91 9.88 -10.55
C PRO A 157 15.81 8.75 -11.03
N GLU A 158 16.59 8.14 -10.14
CA GLU A 158 17.69 7.24 -10.51
C GLU A 158 17.34 5.76 -10.37
N HIS A 159 16.46 5.39 -9.43
CA HIS A 159 16.24 3.98 -9.06
C HIS A 159 14.84 3.45 -9.34
N ALA A 160 13.83 4.31 -9.32
CA ALA A 160 12.43 3.88 -9.50
C ALA A 160 12.20 3.24 -10.88
N TYR A 161 12.82 3.77 -11.94
CA TYR A 161 12.68 3.20 -13.29
C TYR A 161 13.13 1.74 -13.32
N ASP A 162 14.32 1.42 -12.83
CA ASP A 162 14.84 0.05 -12.84
C ASP A 162 14.06 -0.88 -11.91
N TYR A 163 13.60 -0.36 -10.77
CA TYR A 163 12.72 -1.10 -9.86
C TYR A 163 11.42 -1.51 -10.57
N PHE A 164 10.71 -0.57 -11.20
CA PHE A 164 9.43 -0.83 -11.84
C PHE A 164 9.56 -1.53 -13.19
N LYS A 165 10.62 -1.30 -13.98
CA LYS A 165 10.85 -1.97 -15.27
C LYS A 165 10.81 -3.50 -15.16
N LYS A 166 11.33 -4.03 -14.05
CA LYS A 166 11.39 -5.47 -13.79
C LYS A 166 10.13 -6.02 -13.11
N ARG A 167 9.31 -5.16 -12.50
CA ARG A 167 8.25 -5.57 -11.56
C ARG A 167 6.84 -5.16 -11.98
N ASP A 168 6.71 -4.01 -12.62
CA ASP A 168 5.44 -3.41 -13.01
C ASP A 168 5.68 -2.38 -14.14
N LYS A 169 5.62 -2.86 -15.39
CA LYS A 169 5.89 -2.02 -16.57
C LYS A 169 4.88 -0.88 -16.73
N LYS A 170 3.64 -1.05 -16.27
CA LYS A 170 2.59 -0.04 -16.40
C LYS A 170 2.89 1.19 -15.53
N ALA A 171 3.51 1.01 -14.36
CA ALA A 171 3.95 2.12 -13.52
C ALA A 171 4.90 3.10 -14.24
N LEU A 172 5.67 2.63 -15.23
CA LEU A 172 6.62 3.46 -15.97
C LEU A 172 5.95 4.62 -16.73
N GLU A 173 4.71 4.44 -17.18
CA GLU A 173 3.93 5.49 -17.87
C GLU A 173 3.59 6.68 -16.94
N TYR A 174 3.65 6.45 -15.63
CA TYR A 174 3.28 7.43 -14.61
C TYR A 174 4.51 8.07 -13.94
N LEU A 175 5.68 7.43 -13.94
CA LEU A 175 6.91 7.98 -13.33
C LEU A 175 7.25 9.41 -13.82
N PRO A 176 7.16 9.75 -15.13
CA PRO A 176 7.41 11.13 -15.57
C PRO A 176 6.39 12.14 -15.01
N LYS A 177 5.15 11.71 -14.79
CA LYS A 177 4.07 12.54 -14.23
C LYS A 177 4.29 12.80 -12.74
N LEU A 178 4.82 11.82 -12.02
CA LEU A 178 5.25 11.99 -10.63
C LEU A 178 6.33 13.08 -10.51
N LYS A 179 7.30 13.16 -11.41
CA LYS A 179 8.31 14.23 -11.36
C LYS A 179 7.71 15.64 -11.56
N LYS A 180 6.72 15.78 -12.43
CA LYS A 180 6.10 17.10 -12.74
C LYS A 180 5.25 17.68 -11.60
N LEU A 181 4.73 16.83 -10.70
CA LEU A 181 3.95 17.26 -9.54
C LEU A 181 4.79 17.88 -8.40
N GLN A 182 6.13 17.94 -8.53
CA GLN A 182 7.04 18.54 -7.54
C GLN A 182 7.34 20.04 -7.80
N VAL A 183 6.92 20.58 -8.95
CA VAL A 183 7.29 21.94 -9.42
C VAL A 183 6.07 22.88 -9.41
N ARG A 184 5.09 22.65 -8.53
CA ARG A 184 3.94 23.52 -8.34
C ARG A 184 3.83 23.95 -6.88
#